data_AF-A0A0F6AL07-F1
#
_entry.id   AF-A0A0F6AL07-F1
#
_cell.length_a   1.000
_cell.length_b   1.000
_cell.length_c   1.000
_cell.angle_alpha   90.00
_cell.angle_beta   90.00
_cell.angle_gamma   90.00
#
_symmetry.space_group_name_H-M   'P 1'
#
loop_
_entity.id
_entity.type
_entity.pdbx_description
1 polymer ?
#
loop_
_entity_poly.entity_id
_entity_poly.type
_entity_poly.pdbx_seq_one_letter_code
_entity_poly.pdbx_strand_id
1 'polypeptide(L)'
;MFSAKELLNIAVRVEKEGEEFYRRIAERFTQPDIKEFFSYMSRQEAEHARTFEKIGEEVGAEEETYLDMEDAEEYLKSFVEGRFFPSPEVMEKYLKEKSVEEAVDFSISVEKETIIFYYEILELLKNEKARSLVKGIIEQEKQHVVKLLRIKGMIA
;
A
#
# COMPACT_ATOMS: atom_id res chain seq x y z
N MET A 1 -11.73 -17.89 6.12
CA MET A 1 -12.02 -16.74 6.99
C MET A 1 -10.75 -15.94 7.22
N PHE A 2 -10.81 -14.61 7.03
CA PHE A 2 -9.74 -13.68 7.43
C PHE A 2 -10.10 -12.99 8.74
N SER A 3 -9.11 -12.87 9.62
CA SER A 3 -9.16 -12.04 10.82
C SER A 3 -8.60 -10.65 10.56
N ALA A 4 -8.99 -9.66 11.39
CA ALA A 4 -8.40 -8.33 11.37
C ALA A 4 -6.86 -8.38 11.45
N LYS A 5 -6.32 -9.29 12.27
CA LYS A 5 -4.87 -9.49 12.43
C LYS A 5 -4.19 -9.99 11.15
N GLU A 6 -4.82 -10.89 10.41
CA GLU A 6 -4.27 -11.35 9.13
C GLU A 6 -4.25 -10.22 8.10
N LEU A 7 -5.32 -9.42 8.01
CA LEU A 7 -5.34 -8.29 7.10
C LEU A 7 -4.32 -7.20 7.48
N LEU A 8 -4.11 -6.95 8.77
CA LEU A 8 -3.04 -6.05 9.23
C LEU A 8 -1.65 -6.58 8.85
N ASN A 9 -1.40 -7.88 8.99
CA ASN A 9 -0.13 -8.48 8.53
C ASN A 9 0.04 -8.37 7.01
N ILE A 10 -1.05 -8.50 6.25
CA ILE A 10 -1.03 -8.28 4.80
C ILE A 10 -0.74 -6.81 4.51
N ALA A 11 -1.34 -5.86 5.22
CA ALA A 11 -1.07 -4.43 5.06
C ALA A 11 0.42 -4.11 5.31
N VAL A 12 1.02 -4.64 6.37
CA VAL A 12 2.47 -4.51 6.63
C VAL A 12 3.30 -5.01 5.44
N ARG A 13 2.91 -6.12 4.83
CA ARG A 13 3.61 -6.66 3.65
C ARG A 13 3.44 -5.75 2.44
N VAL A 14 2.22 -5.27 2.17
CA VAL A 14 1.93 -4.35 1.05
C VAL A 14 2.79 -3.09 1.16
N GLU A 15 2.85 -2.49 2.34
CA GLU A 15 3.65 -1.28 2.60
C GLU A 15 5.16 -1.52 2.43
N LYS A 16 5.67 -2.67 2.88
CA LYS A 16 7.08 -3.05 2.66
C LYS A 16 7.39 -3.29 1.18
N GLU A 17 6.44 -3.84 0.43
CA GLU A 17 6.57 -4.02 -1.02
C GLU A 17 6.54 -2.64 -1.73
N GLY A 18 5.70 -1.71 -1.28
CA GLY A 18 5.64 -0.32 -1.74
C GLY A 18 6.92 0.46 -1.46
N GLU A 19 7.46 0.36 -0.23
CA GLU A 19 8.75 0.93 0.16
C GLU A 19 9.84 0.53 -0.84
N GLU A 20 9.96 -0.77 -1.10
CA GLU A 20 10.95 -1.33 -2.01
C GLU A 20 10.71 -0.91 -3.46
N PHE A 21 9.46 -0.88 -3.89
CA PHE A 21 9.09 -0.45 -5.24
C PHE A 21 9.50 0.99 -5.52
N TYR A 22 9.13 1.91 -4.63
CA TYR A 22 9.46 3.32 -4.77
C TYR A 22 10.95 3.59 -4.63
N ARG A 23 11.64 2.85 -3.75
CA ARG A 23 13.11 2.91 -3.66
C ARG A 23 13.77 2.56 -4.99
N ARG A 24 13.31 1.50 -5.66
CA ARG A 24 13.83 1.08 -6.96
C ARG A 24 13.56 2.10 -8.07
N ILE A 25 12.39 2.74 -8.07
CA ILE A 25 12.09 3.83 -9.01
C ILE A 25 13.08 4.99 -8.79
N ALA A 26 13.30 5.40 -7.54
CA ALA A 26 14.22 6.47 -7.19
C ALA A 26 15.69 6.15 -7.55
N GLU A 27 16.09 4.88 -7.51
CA GLU A 27 17.41 4.42 -7.93
C GLU A 27 17.56 4.37 -9.46
N ARG A 28 16.46 4.07 -10.17
CA ARG A 28 16.42 3.90 -11.63
C ARG A 28 16.41 5.20 -12.42
N PHE A 29 15.64 6.18 -11.96
CA PHE A 29 15.47 7.46 -12.66
C PHE A 29 16.33 8.54 -11.99
N THR A 30 17.24 9.13 -12.78
CA THR A 30 18.28 10.03 -12.27
C THR A 30 17.87 11.50 -12.26
N GLN A 31 16.68 11.84 -12.74
CA GLN A 31 16.16 13.21 -12.66
C GLN A 31 15.98 13.59 -11.18
N PRO A 32 16.56 14.71 -10.69
CA PRO A 32 16.54 15.05 -9.27
C PRO A 32 15.14 15.06 -8.66
N ASP A 33 14.18 15.70 -9.31
CA ASP A 33 12.80 15.84 -8.80
C ASP A 33 12.09 14.50 -8.68
N ILE A 34 12.26 13.62 -9.67
CA ILE A 34 11.67 12.27 -9.68
C ILE A 34 12.30 11.41 -8.59
N LYS A 35 13.63 11.45 -8.49
CA LYS A 35 14.37 10.70 -7.47
C LYS A 35 13.98 11.15 -6.07
N GLU A 36 13.90 12.46 -5.83
CA GLU A 36 13.51 13.00 -4.53
C GLU A 36 12.08 12.60 -4.17
N PHE A 37 11.14 12.74 -5.12
CA PHE A 37 9.75 12.37 -4.94
C PHE A 37 9.58 10.88 -4.58
N PHE A 38 10.16 9.96 -5.35
CA PHE A 38 10.02 8.54 -5.07
C PHE A 38 10.81 8.09 -3.83
N SER A 39 11.90 8.80 -3.48
CA SER A 39 12.57 8.60 -2.18
C SER A 39 11.68 9.04 -1.02
N TYR A 40 10.88 10.10 -1.21
CA TYR A 40 9.88 10.52 -0.23
C TYR A 40 8.78 9.47 -0.09
N MET A 41 8.21 8.98 -1.20
CA MET A 41 7.19 7.92 -1.20
C MET A 41 7.68 6.69 -0.44
N SER A 42 8.85 6.16 -0.79
CA SER A 42 9.47 5.01 -0.11
C SER A 42 9.55 5.17 1.41
N ARG A 43 9.91 6.37 1.90
CA ARG A 43 9.94 6.65 3.35
C ARG A 43 8.56 6.72 3.99
N GLN A 44 7.52 7.12 3.26
CA GLN A 44 6.15 7.14 3.79
C GLN A 44 5.64 5.72 3.98
N GLU A 45 5.79 4.84 2.99
CA GLU A 45 5.41 3.43 3.09
C GLU A 45 6.11 2.73 4.27
N ALA A 46 7.40 3.02 4.48
CA ALA A 46 8.14 2.48 5.62
C ALA A 46 7.54 2.89 6.98
N GLU A 47 7.02 4.13 7.09
CA GLU A 47 6.35 4.62 8.30
C GLU A 47 4.92 4.07 8.44
N HIS A 48 4.22 3.84 7.32
CA HIS A 48 2.92 3.18 7.32
C HIS A 48 3.03 1.70 7.74
N ALA A 49 4.02 0.97 7.22
CA ALA A 49 4.33 -0.40 7.64
C ALA A 49 4.53 -0.49 9.16
N ARG A 50 5.35 0.40 9.74
CA ARG A 50 5.57 0.48 11.20
C ARG A 50 4.29 0.79 11.96
N THR A 51 3.43 1.62 11.39
CA THR A 51 2.14 1.97 12.01
C THR A 51 1.21 0.75 12.02
N PHE A 52 1.12 0.00 10.91
CA PHE A 52 0.34 -1.24 10.87
C PHE A 52 0.91 -2.34 11.78
N GLU A 53 2.23 -2.48 11.89
CA GLU A 53 2.88 -3.39 12.85
C GLU A 53 2.44 -3.05 14.27
N LYS A 54 2.51 -1.77 14.65
CA LYS A 54 2.09 -1.30 15.98
C LYS A 54 0.60 -1.53 16.23
N ILE A 55 -0.26 -1.31 15.24
CA ILE A 55 -1.68 -1.63 15.36
C ILE A 55 -1.85 -3.13 15.62
N GLY A 56 -1.18 -3.99 14.86
CA GLY A 56 -1.25 -5.45 15.03
C GLY A 56 -0.76 -5.96 16.39
N GLU A 57 0.17 -5.24 17.05
CA GLU A 57 0.63 -5.53 18.42
C GLU A 57 -0.39 -5.10 19.48
N GLU A 58 -1.07 -3.98 19.28
CA GLU A 58 -2.06 -3.42 20.21
C GLU A 58 -3.45 -4.09 20.09
N VAL A 59 -3.74 -4.69 18.94
CA VAL A 59 -4.98 -5.41 18.67
C VAL A 59 -4.93 -6.79 19.35
N GLY A 60 -5.68 -6.94 20.46
CA GLY A 60 -5.80 -8.17 21.24
C GLY A 60 -6.79 -9.20 20.67
N ALA A 61 -7.00 -10.31 21.37
CA ALA A 61 -7.90 -11.40 20.96
C ALA A 61 -9.38 -10.98 20.79
N GLU A 62 -9.79 -9.84 21.34
CA GLU A 62 -11.15 -9.29 21.22
C GLU A 62 -11.50 -8.79 19.80
N GLU A 63 -10.50 -8.70 18.92
CA GLU A 63 -10.66 -8.36 17.50
C GLU A 63 -10.59 -9.56 16.56
N GLU A 64 -10.73 -10.80 17.08
CA GLU A 64 -11.08 -11.96 16.25
C GLU A 64 -12.54 -11.83 15.74
N THR A 65 -12.78 -10.80 14.94
CA THR A 65 -13.97 -10.68 14.11
C THR A 65 -13.62 -11.34 12.79
N TYR A 66 -14.29 -12.45 12.49
CA TYR A 66 -14.20 -13.09 11.19
C TYR A 66 -15.28 -12.49 10.29
N LEU A 67 -14.93 -12.19 9.04
CA LEU A 67 -15.96 -11.92 8.03
C LEU A 67 -16.72 -13.22 7.78
N ASP A 68 -17.97 -13.27 8.24
CA ASP A 68 -18.86 -14.41 8.07
C ASP A 68 -19.74 -14.25 6.81
N MET A 69 -19.08 -14.03 5.68
CA MET A 69 -19.72 -13.94 4.37
C MET A 69 -18.79 -14.59 3.34
N GLU A 70 -19.18 -15.72 2.74
CA GLU A 70 -18.38 -16.45 1.74
C GLU A 70 -17.89 -15.52 0.62
N ASP A 71 -18.72 -14.57 0.18
CA ASP A 71 -18.37 -13.58 -0.85
C ASP A 71 -17.28 -12.59 -0.40
N ALA A 72 -17.24 -12.23 0.89
CA ALA A 72 -16.23 -11.32 1.43
C ALA A 72 -14.86 -12.01 1.54
N GLU A 73 -14.84 -13.33 1.79
CA GLU A 73 -13.62 -14.10 1.81
C GLU A 73 -12.99 -14.22 0.42
N GLU A 74 -13.77 -14.51 -0.62
CA GLU A 74 -13.27 -14.60 -1.99
C GLU A 74 -12.77 -13.23 -2.50
N TYR A 75 -13.47 -12.15 -2.15
CA TYR A 75 -13.02 -10.79 -2.44
C TYR A 75 -11.69 -10.46 -1.75
N LEU A 76 -11.54 -10.72 -0.46
CA LEU A 76 -10.27 -10.49 0.26
C LEU A 76 -9.15 -11.37 -0.27
N LYS A 77 -9.47 -12.62 -0.62
CA LYS A 77 -8.52 -13.53 -1.24
C LYS A 77 -7.99 -12.98 -2.57
N SER A 78 -8.83 -12.28 -3.34
CA SER A 78 -8.39 -11.63 -4.59
C SER A 78 -7.29 -10.57 -4.37
N PHE A 79 -7.32 -9.83 -3.26
CA PHE A 79 -6.24 -8.90 -2.91
C PHE A 79 -4.95 -9.62 -2.50
N VAL A 80 -5.08 -10.71 -1.76
CA VAL A 80 -3.93 -11.49 -1.27
C VAL A 80 -3.25 -12.26 -2.39
N GLU A 81 -4.03 -12.86 -3.29
CA GLU A 81 -3.52 -13.64 -4.43
C GLU A 81 -3.09 -12.74 -5.59
N GLY A 82 -3.79 -11.63 -5.82
CA GLY A 82 -3.52 -10.69 -6.90
C GLY A 82 -2.16 -10.01 -6.81
N ARG A 83 -1.59 -9.92 -5.59
CA ARG A 83 -0.39 -9.14 -5.23
C ARG A 83 -0.45 -7.70 -5.76
N PHE A 84 -0.57 -6.74 -4.84
CA PHE A 84 -0.49 -5.31 -5.16
C PHE A 84 0.79 -4.97 -5.95
N PHE A 85 1.90 -5.60 -5.58
CA PHE A 85 3.18 -5.41 -6.27
C PHE A 85 3.69 -6.70 -6.92
N PRO A 86 4.28 -6.63 -8.14
CA PRO A 86 4.94 -7.77 -8.75
C PRO A 86 6.13 -8.25 -7.90
N SER A 87 6.56 -9.50 -8.11
CA SER A 87 7.76 -10.01 -7.43
C SER A 87 8.98 -9.12 -7.72
N PRO A 88 10.00 -9.06 -6.83
CA PRO A 88 11.18 -8.24 -7.06
C PRO A 88 11.87 -8.45 -8.42
N GLU A 89 11.87 -9.68 -8.92
CA GLU A 89 12.44 -10.05 -10.23
C GLU A 89 11.61 -9.49 -11.40
N VAL A 90 10.29 -9.63 -11.32
CA VAL A 90 9.35 -9.10 -12.32
C VAL A 90 9.37 -7.58 -12.29
N MET A 91 9.43 -6.98 -11.10
CA MET A 91 9.54 -5.55 -10.86
C MET A 91 10.83 -4.97 -11.46
N GLU A 92 11.98 -5.63 -11.27
CA GLU A 92 13.23 -5.20 -11.88
C GLU A 92 13.15 -5.22 -13.41
N LYS A 93 12.58 -6.28 -13.99
CA LYS A 93 12.36 -6.36 -15.43
C LYS A 93 11.41 -5.27 -15.92
N TYR A 94 10.30 -5.07 -15.21
CA TYR A 94 9.31 -4.04 -15.48
C TYR A 94 9.96 -2.64 -15.53
N LEU A 95 10.70 -2.25 -14.49
CA LEU A 95 11.35 -0.94 -14.43
C LEU A 95 12.52 -0.76 -15.42
N LYS A 96 13.10 -1.84 -15.94
CA LYS A 96 14.10 -1.77 -17.02
C LYS A 96 13.48 -1.37 -18.36
N GLU A 97 12.30 -1.92 -18.65
CA GLU A 97 11.61 -1.80 -19.94
C GLU A 97 10.66 -0.59 -20.01
N LYS A 98 10.27 -0.03 -18.85
CA LYS A 98 9.23 1.01 -18.74
C LYS A 98 9.76 2.43 -18.60
N SER A 99 8.99 3.38 -19.11
CA SER A 99 9.23 4.81 -18.92
C SER A 99 8.88 5.25 -17.49
N VAL A 100 9.32 6.46 -17.11
CA VAL A 100 8.91 7.07 -15.82
C VAL A 100 7.40 7.30 -15.77
N GLU A 101 6.76 7.61 -16.90
CA GLU A 101 5.30 7.80 -16.98
C GLU A 101 4.56 6.49 -16.70
N GLU A 102 5.00 5.38 -17.29
CA GLU A 102 4.38 4.07 -17.06
C GLU A 102 4.56 3.62 -15.60
N ALA A 103 5.70 3.91 -14.98
CA ALA A 103 5.92 3.64 -13.56
C ALA A 103 5.01 4.48 -12.66
N VAL A 104 4.78 5.76 -12.99
CA VAL A 104 3.84 6.63 -12.28
C VAL A 104 2.41 6.14 -12.44
N ASP A 105 2.01 5.69 -13.62
CA ASP A 105 0.67 5.14 -13.85
C ASP A 105 0.40 3.88 -13.03
N PHE A 106 1.37 2.98 -12.99
CA PHE A 106 1.29 1.79 -12.15
C PHE A 106 1.24 2.14 -10.66
N SER A 107 2.03 3.12 -10.22
CA SER A 107 1.99 3.62 -8.83
C SER A 107 0.58 4.13 -8.48
N ILE A 108 -0.05 4.90 -9.37
CA ILE A 108 -1.41 5.41 -9.16
C ILE A 108 -2.44 4.28 -9.04
N SER A 109 -2.32 3.21 -9.84
CA SER A 109 -3.23 2.07 -9.71
C SER A 109 -3.07 1.37 -8.37
N VAL A 110 -1.83 1.14 -7.94
CA VAL A 110 -1.55 0.41 -6.71
C VAL A 110 -2.07 1.18 -5.50
N GLU A 111 -1.73 2.47 -5.40
CA GLU A 111 -2.21 3.34 -4.31
C GLU A 111 -3.74 3.34 -4.17
N LYS A 112 -4.46 3.35 -5.31
CA LYS A 112 -5.93 3.28 -5.29
C LYS A 112 -6.45 1.93 -4.81
N GLU A 113 -5.81 0.84 -5.22
CA GLU A 113 -6.17 -0.50 -4.75
C GLU A 113 -5.87 -0.66 -3.26
N THR A 114 -4.73 -0.15 -2.80
CA THR A 114 -4.32 -0.12 -1.40
C THR A 114 -5.32 0.64 -0.52
N ILE A 115 -5.80 1.81 -0.98
CA ILE A 115 -6.86 2.57 -0.29
C ILE A 115 -8.12 1.71 -0.11
N ILE A 116 -8.56 1.00 -1.16
CA ILE A 116 -9.75 0.14 -1.08
C ILE A 116 -9.53 -0.96 -0.04
N PHE A 117 -8.38 -1.63 -0.09
CA PHE A 117 -8.03 -2.67 0.87
C PHE A 117 -8.00 -2.16 2.32
N TYR A 118 -7.50 -0.95 2.57
CA TYR A 118 -7.47 -0.38 3.91
C TYR A 118 -8.85 0.01 4.45
N TYR A 119 -9.82 0.29 3.57
CA TYR A 119 -11.22 0.40 3.98
C TYR A 119 -11.78 -0.94 4.46
N GLU A 120 -11.41 -2.06 3.83
CA GLU A 120 -11.82 -3.40 4.32
C GLU A 120 -11.25 -3.72 5.70
N ILE A 121 -10.00 -3.29 5.98
CA ILE A 121 -9.43 -3.39 7.32
C ILE A 121 -10.26 -2.57 8.31
N LEU A 122 -10.65 -1.34 7.96
CA LEU A 122 -11.45 -0.49 8.82
C LEU A 122 -12.78 -1.13 9.20
N GLU A 123 -13.44 -1.85 8.30
CA GLU A 123 -14.72 -2.50 8.63
C GLU A 123 -14.58 -3.59 9.71
N LEU A 124 -13.39 -4.15 9.88
CA LEU A 124 -13.13 -5.22 10.84
C LEU A 124 -12.60 -4.76 12.20
N LEU A 125 -11.97 -3.58 12.25
CA LEU A 125 -11.44 -3.02 13.48
C LEU A 125 -12.57 -2.47 14.36
N LYS A 126 -12.58 -2.85 15.64
CA LYS A 126 -13.51 -2.31 16.66
C LYS A 126 -12.85 -1.24 17.53
N ASN A 127 -11.54 -1.31 17.68
CA ASN A 127 -10.73 -0.41 18.46
C ASN A 127 -10.65 0.96 17.78
N GLU A 128 -11.25 1.98 18.39
CA GLU A 128 -11.31 3.33 17.83
C GLU A 128 -9.93 3.97 17.60
N LYS A 129 -8.93 3.63 18.42
CA LYS A 129 -7.55 4.12 18.21
C LYS A 129 -6.95 3.48 16.95
N ALA A 130 -7.09 2.17 16.77
CA ALA A 130 -6.64 1.47 15.57
C ALA A 130 -7.36 2.01 14.32
N ARG A 131 -8.69 2.17 14.38
CA ARG A 131 -9.50 2.77 13.31
C ARG A 131 -9.02 4.17 12.96
N SER A 132 -8.72 5.00 13.96
CA SER A 132 -8.21 6.35 13.72
C SER A 132 -6.84 6.35 13.03
N LEU A 133 -5.95 5.41 13.38
CA LEU A 133 -4.65 5.29 12.75
C LEU A 133 -4.77 4.85 11.29
N VAL A 134 -5.57 3.81 10.99
CA VAL A 134 -5.79 3.35 9.62
C VAL A 134 -6.44 4.44 8.75
N LYS A 135 -7.41 5.20 9.29
CA LYS A 135 -7.95 6.39 8.59
C LYS A 135 -6.87 7.41 8.26
N GLY A 136 -5.93 7.64 9.19
CA GLY A 136 -4.80 8.53 8.96
C GLY A 136 -3.88 8.06 7.84
N ILE A 137 -3.68 6.76 7.69
CA ILE A 137 -2.92 6.17 6.57
C ILE A 137 -3.69 6.34 5.26
N ILE A 138 -4.99 5.99 5.23
CA ILE A 138 -5.84 6.16 4.03
C ILE A 138 -5.80 7.61 3.50
N GLU A 139 -5.82 8.61 4.38
CA GLU A 139 -5.71 10.00 3.94
C GLU A 139 -4.32 10.33 3.37
N GLN A 140 -3.25 9.71 3.87
CA GLN A 140 -1.90 9.85 3.31
C GLN A 140 -1.80 9.21 1.92
N GLU A 141 -2.37 8.01 1.72
CA GLU A 141 -2.41 7.33 0.41
C GLU A 141 -3.21 8.12 -0.62
N LYS A 142 -4.31 8.76 -0.20
CA LYS A 142 -5.02 9.71 -1.08
C LYS A 142 -4.11 10.88 -1.48
N GLN A 143 -3.27 11.38 -0.57
CA GLN A 143 -2.29 12.42 -0.90
C GLN A 143 -1.18 11.90 -1.83
N HIS A 144 -0.78 10.63 -1.70
CA HIS A 144 0.16 9.98 -2.62
C HIS A 144 -0.40 9.98 -4.05
N VAL A 145 -1.64 9.55 -4.24
CA VAL A 145 -2.34 9.61 -5.55
C VAL A 145 -2.34 11.03 -6.12
N VAL A 146 -2.66 12.04 -5.31
CA VAL A 146 -2.67 13.45 -5.75
C VAL A 146 -1.28 13.92 -6.17
N LYS A 147 -0.22 13.56 -5.42
CA LYS A 147 1.15 13.93 -5.76
C LYS A 147 1.63 13.22 -7.02
N LEU A 148 1.31 11.94 -7.18
CA LEU A 148 1.61 11.16 -8.38
C LEU A 148 0.96 11.77 -9.64
N LEU A 149 -0.30 12.20 -9.55
CA LEU A 149 -0.98 12.90 -10.66
C LEU A 149 -0.30 14.21 -11.05
N ARG A 150 0.24 14.96 -10.06
CA ARG A 150 1.01 16.18 -10.33
C ARG A 150 2.33 15.87 -11.03
N ILE A 151 3.06 14.85 -10.56
CA ILE A 151 4.28 14.38 -11.21
C ILE A 151 3.98 13.94 -12.65
N LYS A 152 2.89 13.18 -12.86
CA LYS A 152 2.46 12.77 -14.20
C LYS A 152 2.27 13.96 -15.14
N GLY A 153 1.60 15.01 -14.67
CA GLY A 153 1.40 16.24 -15.45
C GLY A 153 2.66 17.04 -15.74
N MET A 154 3.78 16.79 -15.03
CA MET A 154 5.07 17.44 -15.29
C MET A 154 5.95 16.65 -16.28
N ILE A 155 5.72 15.34 -16.43
CA ILE A 155 6.51 14.44 -17.27
C ILE A 155 5.84 14.09 -18.60
N ALA A 156 4.53 14.34 -18.74
CA ALA A 156 3.75 14.20 -19.97
C ALA A 156 3.90 15.43 -20.87
#